data_AF-A0A2V8KX12-F1
#
_entry.id   AF-A0A2V8KX12-F1
#
_cell.length_a   1.000
_cell.length_b   1.000
_cell.length_c   1.000
_cell.angle_alpha   90.00
_cell.angle_beta   90.00
_cell.angle_gamma   90.00
#
_symmetry.space_group_name_H-M   'P 1'
#
loop_
_entity.id
_entity.type
_entity.pdbx_description
1 polymer ?
#
loop_
_entity_poly.entity_id
_entity_poly.type
_entity_poly.pdbx_seq_one_letter_code
_entity_poly.pdbx_strand_id
1 'polypeptide(L)'
;MHISRWPKSDARWYLGVRCQKCEAPILFALDRSEGEGEPFRAEKLVLTCSQIACRHQADYSAATVSRFQKEQAAPTNESESNRD
;
A
#
# COMPACT_ATOMS: atom_id res chain seq x y z
N MET A 1 -37.55 3.29 1.76
CA MET A 1 -36.29 3.48 1.02
C MET A 1 -35.16 3.01 1.92
N HIS A 2 -34.73 1.76 1.74
CA HIS A 2 -33.69 1.16 2.59
C HIS A 2 -32.33 1.61 2.04
N ILE A 3 -31.61 2.40 2.83
CA ILE A 3 -30.31 2.97 2.44
C ILE A 3 -29.30 1.82 2.42
N SER A 4 -29.18 1.18 1.26
CA SER A 4 -28.14 0.19 1.00
C SER A 4 -26.83 0.93 0.78
N ARG A 5 -26.23 1.44 1.86
CA ARG A 5 -24.88 2.02 1.83
C ARG A 5 -23.95 1.09 2.58
N TRP A 6 -23.66 -0.05 1.98
CA TRP A 6 -22.43 -0.77 2.31
C TRP A 6 -21.26 0.20 2.07
N PRO A 7 -20.30 0.34 3.01
CA PRO A 7 -19.15 1.17 2.78
C PRO A 7 -18.43 0.65 1.53
N LYS A 8 -18.25 1.55 0.55
CA LYS A 8 -17.43 1.30 -0.64
C LYS A 8 -16.08 0.76 -0.17
N SER A 9 -15.78 -0.47 -0.57
CA SER A 9 -14.45 -1.09 -0.59
C SER A 9 -13.52 -0.72 0.56
N ASP A 10 -13.27 -1.66 1.46
CA ASP A 10 -12.27 -1.65 2.53
C ASP A 10 -10.78 -1.52 2.04
N ALA A 11 -10.58 -0.95 0.84
CA ALA A 11 -9.30 -0.69 0.21
C ALA A 11 -8.63 0.51 0.89
N ARG A 12 -7.75 0.22 1.85
CA ARG A 12 -6.90 1.22 2.47
C ARG A 12 -5.93 1.79 1.43
N TRP A 13 -5.91 3.11 1.30
CA TRP A 13 -4.94 3.85 0.51
C TRP A 13 -3.65 4.06 1.30
N TYR A 14 -2.52 3.98 0.61
CA TYR A 14 -1.19 4.18 1.16
C TYR A 14 -0.39 5.14 0.29
N LEU A 15 0.45 5.94 0.93
CA LEU A 15 1.51 6.68 0.27
C LEU A 15 2.75 5.80 0.17
N GLY A 16 3.38 5.84 -1.00
CA GLY A 16 4.60 5.08 -1.26
C GLY A 16 5.44 5.66 -2.38
N VAL A 17 6.59 5.05 -2.59
CA VAL A 17 7.49 5.29 -3.73
C VAL A 17 7.79 3.97 -4.41
N ARG A 18 8.33 3.99 -5.64
CA ARG A 18 8.87 2.78 -6.28
C ARG A 18 10.32 2.59 -5.90
N CYS A 19 10.70 1.36 -5.57
CA CYS A 19 12.10 1.03 -5.31
C CYS A 19 12.96 1.31 -6.54
N GLN A 20 14.08 2.01 -6.38
CA GLN A 20 15.00 2.32 -7.49
C GLN A 20 15.69 1.08 -8.09
N LYS A 21 15.69 -0.06 -7.37
CA LYS A 21 16.35 -1.30 -7.79
C LYS A 21 15.40 -2.32 -8.44
N CYS A 22 14.23 -2.54 -7.84
CA CYS A 22 13.30 -3.59 -8.29
C CYS A 22 11.90 -3.07 -8.65
N GLU A 23 11.69 -1.76 -8.63
CA GLU A 23 10.43 -1.07 -8.98
C GLU A 23 9.19 -1.43 -8.14
N ALA A 24 9.35 -2.35 -7.19
CA ALA A 24 8.31 -2.72 -6.25
C ALA A 24 7.88 -1.51 -5.40
N PRO A 25 6.58 -1.38 -5.07
CA PRO A 25 6.11 -0.34 -4.17
C PRO A 25 6.72 -0.46 -2.77
N ILE A 26 7.22 0.65 -2.25
CA ILE A 26 7.62 0.80 -0.84
C ILE A 26 6.58 1.70 -0.18
N LEU A 27 5.65 1.09 0.54
CA LEU A 27 4.59 1.80 1.27
C LEU A 27 5.16 2.30 2.60
N PHE A 28 5.02 3.59 2.91
CA PHE A 28 5.59 4.18 4.12
C PHE A 28 4.58 4.91 5.00
N ALA A 29 3.40 5.27 4.48
CA ALA A 29 2.34 5.90 5.27
C ALA A 29 0.94 5.46 4.80
N LEU A 30 -0.02 5.48 5.73
CA LEU A 30 -1.44 5.34 5.40
C LEU A 30 -1.94 6.68 4.85
N ASP A 31 -2.65 6.67 3.74
CA ASP A 31 -3.29 7.85 3.19
C ASP A 31 -4.69 8.03 3.79
N ARG A 32 -4.86 9.08 4.59
CA ARG A 32 -6.12 9.42 5.26
C ARG A 32 -7.01 10.33 4.43
N SER A 33 -6.55 10.81 3.28
CA SER A 33 -7.37 11.62 2.37
C SER A 33 -8.21 10.78 1.42
N GLU A 34 -8.26 9.46 1.62
CA GLU A 34 -9.01 8.50 0.78
C GLU A 34 -8.66 8.58 -0.72
N GLY A 35 -7.44 9.01 -1.03
CA GLY A 35 -6.96 9.17 -2.40
C GLY A 35 -7.00 10.59 -2.94
N GLU A 36 -7.51 11.57 -2.17
CA GLU A 36 -7.70 12.95 -2.62
C GLU A 36 -6.56 13.90 -2.20
N GLY A 37 -6.38 15.02 -2.90
CA GLY A 37 -5.38 16.05 -2.57
C GLY A 37 -3.93 15.71 -2.95
N GLU A 38 -3.01 16.68 -2.82
CA GLU A 38 -1.59 16.45 -3.11
C GLU A 38 -0.88 15.73 -1.95
N PRO A 39 -0.04 14.72 -2.22
CA PRO A 39 0.79 14.11 -1.19
C PRO A 39 1.80 15.13 -0.63
N PHE A 40 1.99 15.13 0.69
CA PHE A 40 3.01 15.95 1.34
C PHE A 40 4.42 15.52 0.91
N ARG A 41 5.30 16.50 0.65
CA ARG A 41 6.73 16.26 0.41
C ARG A 41 7.47 16.18 1.73
N ALA A 42 8.00 15.00 2.07
CA ALA A 42 8.88 14.84 3.23
C ALA A 42 10.26 15.46 2.97
N GLU A 43 10.83 16.18 3.95
CA GLU A 43 12.17 16.76 3.86
C GLU A 43 13.27 15.67 3.80
N LYS A 44 13.06 14.56 4.53
CA LYS A 44 13.95 13.40 4.53
C LYS A 44 13.16 12.09 4.47
N LEU A 45 13.45 11.24 3.47
CA LEU A 45 12.74 9.97 3.28
C LEU A 45 13.71 8.82 2.94
N VAL A 46 14.42 8.31 3.95
CA VAL A 46 15.27 7.11 3.79
C VAL A 46 14.42 5.87 3.97
N LEU A 47 14.33 5.05 2.94
CA LEU A 47 13.47 3.85 2.93
C LEU A 47 14.26 2.61 2.52
N THR A 48 13.82 1.46 3.03
CA THR A 48 14.32 0.14 2.66
C THR A 48 13.22 -0.63 1.96
N CYS A 49 13.53 -1.23 0.81
CA CYS A 49 12.59 -2.07 0.07
C CYS A 49 12.16 -3.28 0.93
N SER A 50 10.85 -3.49 1.06
CA SER A 50 10.26 -4.59 1.83
C SER A 50 10.37 -5.95 1.15
N GLN A 51 10.67 -5.98 -0.15
CA GLN A 51 10.90 -7.22 -0.87
C GLN A 51 12.14 -7.92 -0.32
N ILE A 52 11.96 -9.14 0.20
CA ILE A 52 13.01 -9.92 0.87
C ILE A 52 14.24 -10.11 -0.02
N ALA A 53 14.03 -10.37 -1.31
CA ALA A 53 15.12 -10.54 -2.28
C ALA A 53 15.83 -9.23 -2.66
N CYS A 54 15.20 -8.06 -2.43
CA CYS A 54 15.75 -6.78 -2.83
C CYS A 54 16.49 -6.07 -1.70
N ARG A 55 15.77 -5.76 -0.60
CA ARG A 55 16.28 -5.07 0.60
C ARG A 55 17.09 -3.78 0.35
N HIS A 56 16.97 -3.20 -0.84
CA HIS A 56 17.71 -2.00 -1.22
C HIS A 56 17.28 -0.81 -0.36
N GLN A 57 18.25 -0.13 0.24
CA GLN A 57 18.05 1.09 1.03
C GLN A 57 18.61 2.28 0.28
N ALA A 58 17.84 3.36 0.19
CA ALA A 58 18.25 4.61 -0.45
C ALA A 58 17.51 5.80 0.15
N ASP A 59 17.95 7.00 -0.21
CA ASP A 59 17.23 8.25 0.05
C ASP A 59 16.22 8.51 -1.09
N TYR A 60 14.96 8.64 -0.71
CA TYR A 60 13.82 8.88 -1.58
C TYR A 60 13.19 10.27 -1.37
N SER A 61 13.86 11.22 -0.70
CA SER A 61 13.34 12.58 -0.50
C SER A 61 12.95 13.29 -1.81
N ALA A 62 13.69 13.03 -2.88
CA ALA A 62 13.42 13.60 -4.20
C ALA A 62 12.50 12.72 -5.07
N ALA A 63 12.05 11.57 -4.57
CA ALA A 63 11.22 10.66 -5.33
C ALA A 63 9.77 11.13 -5.37
N THR A 64 9.09 10.88 -6.50
CA THR A 64 7.66 11.15 -6.64
C THR A 64 6.86 10.21 -5.73
N VAL A 65 6.18 10.79 -4.74
CA VAL A 65 5.23 10.05 -3.89
C VAL A 65 3.98 9.71 -4.70
N SER A 66 3.59 8.44 -4.67
CA SER A 66 2.42 7.90 -5.36
C SER A 66 1.46 7.24 -4.36
N ARG A 67 0.20 7.08 -4.79
CA ARG A 67 -0.83 6.39 -4.04
C ARG A 67 -0.95 4.94 -4.48
N PHE A 68 -1.08 4.05 -3.51
CA PHE A 68 -1.25 2.62 -3.74
C PHE A 68 -2.46 2.15 -2.94
N GLN A 69 -3.30 1.33 -3.55
CA GLN A 69 -4.31 0.56 -2.81
C GLN A 69 -3.71 -0.79 -2.46
N LYS A 70 -3.82 -1.18 -1.18
CA LYS A 70 -3.66 -2.58 -0.82
C LYS A 70 -5.04 -3.21 -0.96
N GLU A 71 -5.23 -4.01 -2.01
CA GLU A 71 -6.34 -4.96 -2.00
C GLU A 71 -6.16 -5.80 -0.73
N GLN A 72 -7.14 -5.75 0.16
CA GLN A 72 -7.18 -6.72 1.23
C GLN A 72 -7.24 -8.06 0.53
N ALA A 73 -6.21 -8.89 0.68
CA ALA A 73 -6.29 -10.27 0.27
C ALA A 73 -7.60 -10.79 0.87
N ALA A 74 -8.54 -11.20 0.03
CA ALA A 74 -9.70 -11.92 0.50
C ALA A 74 -9.19 -13.00 1.46
N PRO A 75 -9.84 -13.23 2.62
CA PRO A 75 -9.45 -14.34 3.47
C PRO A 75 -9.36 -15.57 2.55
N THR A 76 -8.17 -16.14 2.43
CA THR A 76 -8.00 -17.40 1.73
C THR A 76 -8.83 -18.39 2.54
N ASN A 77 -9.94 -18.82 1.95
CA ASN A 77 -10.77 -19.91 2.45
C ASN A 77 -9.96 -21.21 2.29
N GLU A 78 -8.88 -21.35 3.04
CA GLU A 78 -8.12 -22.59 3.18
C GLU A 78 -8.45 -23.14 4.57
N SER A 79 -9.60 -23.80 4.64
CA SER A 79 -9.81 -24.90 5.58
C SER A 79 -10.36 -26.03 4.74
N GLU A 80 -9.47 -26.98 4.52
CA GLU A 80 -9.60 -28.13 3.64
C GLU A 80 -10.88 -28.94 3.86
N SER A 81 -11.33 -29.45 2.74
CA SER A 81 -12.25 -30.57 2.56
C SER A 81 -11.85 -31.80 3.40
N ASN A 82 -12.81 -32.25 4.22
CA ASN A 82 -13.22 -33.65 4.43
C ASN A 82 -12.20 -34.69 4.93
N ARG A 83 -12.46 -35.26 6.13
CA ARG A 83 -12.17 -36.67 6.46
C ARG A 83 -13.27 -37.26 7.35
N ASP A 84 -13.90 -38.29 6.77
CA ASP A 84 -14.65 -39.44 7.31
C ASP A 84 -15.96 -39.22 8.08
#